data_AF-A0A644XG67-F1
#
_entry.id   AF-A0A644XG67-F1
#
_cell.length_a   1.000
_cell.length_b   1.000
_cell.length_c   1.000
_cell.angle_alpha   90.00
_cell.angle_beta   90.00
_cell.angle_gamma   90.00
#
_symmetry.space_group_name_H-M   'P 1'
#
loop_
_entity.id
_entity.type
_entity.pdbx_description
1 polymer ?
#
loop_
_entity_poly.entity_id
_entity_poly.type
_entity_poly.pdbx_seq_one_letter_code
_entity_poly.pdbx_strand_id
1 'polypeptide(L)'
;MDNAKILDTIKPTIGIAPSDTSFDIDIIMYVNATLSILFQLGVDEAGALPIIDETTTWYQLIGNRTDLELVKSYIRFKVKLMFDPPTSSAALDAMNRSIGELEWRITNLKTIKNPLVGEVINNG
;
A
#
# COMPACT_ATOMS: atom_id res chain seq x y z
N MET A 1 -9.47 11.68 -7.72
CA MET A 1 -8.57 11.71 -6.54
C MET A 1 -9.30 11.00 -5.43
N ASP A 2 -8.69 10.01 -4.79
CA ASP A 2 -9.35 9.23 -3.75
C ASP A 2 -9.11 9.85 -2.36
N ASN A 3 -10.14 10.55 -1.87
CA ASN A 3 -10.12 11.22 -0.57
C ASN A 3 -10.64 10.33 0.57
N ALA A 4 -10.83 9.02 0.34
CA ALA A 4 -11.18 8.11 1.42
C ALA A 4 -10.02 8.02 2.43
N LYS A 5 -10.37 8.06 3.73
CA LYS A 5 -9.41 7.85 4.80
C LYS A 5 -8.88 6.43 4.76
N ILE A 6 -7.60 6.26 5.08
CA ILE A 6 -6.97 4.94 5.08
C ILE A 6 -7.68 4.02 6.09
N LEU A 7 -7.93 4.50 7.32
CA LEU A 7 -8.60 3.71 8.35
C LEU A 7 -10.01 3.25 7.93
N ASP A 8 -10.82 4.12 7.34
CA ASP A 8 -12.18 3.79 6.88
C ASP A 8 -12.18 2.68 5.82
N THR A 9 -11.07 2.52 5.10
CA THR A 9 -10.90 1.45 4.12
C THR A 9 -10.27 0.17 4.69
N ILE A 10 -9.42 0.27 5.71
CA ILE A 10 -8.72 -0.89 6.29
C ILE A 10 -9.60 -1.60 7.34
N LYS A 11 -10.24 -0.86 8.25
CA LYS A 11 -11.05 -1.42 9.35
C LYS A 11 -12.07 -2.46 8.89
N PRO A 12 -12.88 -2.23 7.83
CA PRO A 12 -13.87 -3.23 7.40
C PRO A 12 -13.25 -4.55 6.94
N THR A 13 -11.99 -4.55 6.47
CA THR A 13 -11.31 -5.77 5.98
C THR A 13 -10.89 -6.71 7.09
N ILE A 14 -10.81 -6.21 8.32
CA ILE A 14 -10.47 -6.95 9.53
C ILE A 14 -11.68 -7.07 10.47
N GLY A 15 -12.89 -6.76 9.98
CA GLY A 15 -14.14 -6.92 10.74
C GLY A 15 -14.42 -5.81 11.75
N ILE A 16 -13.74 -4.66 11.63
CA ILE A 16 -13.92 -3.51 12.53
C ILE A 16 -14.80 -2.46 11.84
N ALA A 17 -15.77 -1.91 12.56
CA ALA A 17 -16.61 -0.83 12.06
C ALA A 17 -15.78 0.46 11.92
N PRO A 18 -15.99 1.28 10.86
CA PRO A 18 -15.22 2.52 10.69
C PRO A 18 -15.25 3.47 11.90
N SER A 19 -16.38 3.50 12.62
CA SER A 19 -16.59 4.33 13.81
C SER A 19 -15.93 3.80 15.09
N ASP A 20 -15.46 2.54 15.11
CA ASP A 20 -14.76 1.97 16.25
C ASP A 20 -13.29 2.41 16.20
N THR A 21 -12.85 3.11 17.24
CA THR A 21 -11.50 3.68 17.34
C THR A 21 -10.56 2.85 18.24
N SER A 22 -11.03 1.73 18.79
CA SER A 22 -10.30 0.95 19.80
C SER A 22 -8.96 0.40 19.32
N PHE A 23 -8.81 0.24 18.00
CA PHE A 23 -7.63 -0.35 17.36
C PHE A 23 -6.92 0.62 16.40
N ASP A 24 -7.26 1.91 16.41
CA ASP A 24 -6.75 2.87 15.41
C ASP A 24 -5.23 2.98 15.49
N ILE A 25 -4.70 3.02 16.72
CA ILE A 25 -3.25 3.08 16.97
C ILE A 25 -2.54 1.86 16.38
N ASP A 26 -3.06 0.65 16.62
CA ASP A 26 -2.46 -0.59 16.13
C ASP A 26 -2.50 -0.67 14.60
N ILE A 27 -3.65 -0.34 14.01
CA ILE A 27 -3.84 -0.35 12.55
C ILE A 27 -2.93 0.69 11.89
N ILE A 28 -2.84 1.91 12.44
CA ILE A 28 -1.93 2.97 11.96
C ILE A 28 -0.49 2.45 12.01
N MET A 29 -0.07 1.83 13.11
CA MET A 29 1.26 1.25 13.25
C MET A 29 1.55 0.20 12.18
N TYR A 30 0.60 -0.71 11.90
CA TYR A 30 0.75 -1.75 10.86
C TYR A 30 0.78 -1.17 9.44
N VAL A 31 -0.01 -0.13 9.16
CA VAL A 31 0.05 0.57 7.88
C VAL A 31 1.42 1.24 7.71
N ASN A 32 1.91 1.98 8.71
CA ASN A 32 3.21 2.65 8.67
C ASN A 32 4.37 1.65 8.50
N ALA A 33 4.32 0.50 9.19
CA ALA A 33 5.29 -0.58 9.00
C ALA A 33 5.28 -1.13 7.57
N THR A 34 4.09 -1.32 7.00
CA THR A 34 3.91 -1.82 5.62
C THR A 34 4.42 -0.82 4.58
N LEU A 35 4.17 0.47 4.79
CA LEU A 35 4.68 1.54 3.94
C LEU A 35 6.21 1.64 4.00
N SER A 36 6.79 1.42 5.18
CA SER A 36 8.25 1.42 5.36
C SER A 36 8.91 0.32 4.53
N ILE A 37 8.28 -0.85 4.40
CA ILE A 37 8.76 -1.93 3.52
C ILE A 37 8.75 -1.47 2.06
N LEU A 38 7.64 -0.92 1.57
CA LEU A 38 7.55 -0.43 0.18
C LEU A 38 8.61 0.65 -0.09
N PHE A 39 8.82 1.57 0.84
CA PHE A 39 9.86 2.60 0.73
C PHE A 39 11.27 2.01 0.66
N GLN A 40 11.60 1.05 1.52
CA GLN A 40 12.90 0.34 1.51
C GLN A 40 13.12 -0.44 0.20
N LEU A 41 12.04 -0.94 -0.41
CA LEU A 41 12.07 -1.57 -1.73
C LEU A 41 12.15 -0.54 -2.89
N GLY A 42 12.39 0.74 -2.57
CA GLY A 42 12.55 1.81 -3.54
C GLY A 42 11.23 2.21 -4.18
N VAL A 43 10.08 2.02 -3.52
CA VAL A 43 8.77 2.52 -3.97
C VAL A 43 8.52 3.89 -3.33
N ASP A 44 9.32 4.87 -3.73
CA ASP A 44 9.16 6.28 -3.34
C ASP A 44 9.02 7.18 -4.57
N GLU A 45 8.27 8.27 -4.41
CA GLU A 45 8.24 9.41 -5.34
C GLU A 45 8.95 10.64 -4.73
N ALA A 46 9.05 10.75 -3.40
CA ALA A 46 9.43 11.98 -2.71
C ALA A 46 10.59 11.86 -1.69
N GLY A 47 11.25 10.70 -1.59
CA GLY A 47 12.45 10.53 -0.74
C GLY A 47 12.23 10.58 0.77
N ALA A 48 10.97 10.62 1.24
CA ALA A 48 10.64 10.59 2.67
C ALA A 48 9.57 9.54 2.98
N LEU A 49 9.71 8.87 4.12
CA LEU A 49 8.72 7.94 4.66
C LEU A 49 7.47 8.72 5.10
N PRO A 50 6.30 8.49 4.49
CA PRO A 50 5.07 9.08 4.99
C PRO A 50 4.66 8.38 6.29
N ILE A 51 4.55 9.15 7.37
CA ILE A 51 3.89 8.71 8.60
C ILE A 51 2.44 9.17 8.52
N ILE A 52 1.50 8.24 8.68
CA ILE A 52 0.07 8.52 8.61
C ILE A 52 -0.57 8.65 10.00
N ASP A 53 -1.71 9.33 10.04
CA ASP A 53 -2.62 9.48 11.18
C ASP A 53 -4.07 9.08 10.83
N GLU A 54 -5.01 9.26 11.76
CA GLU A 54 -6.42 8.93 11.58
C GLU A 54 -7.16 9.79 10.55
N THR A 55 -6.59 10.91 10.14
CA THR A 55 -7.15 11.83 9.15
C THR A 55 -6.60 11.57 7.75
N THR A 56 -5.52 10.80 7.65
CA THR A 56 -4.77 10.61 6.42
C THR A 56 -5.59 9.84 5.37
N THR A 57 -5.62 10.40 4.16
CA THR A 57 -6.31 9.87 2.98
C THR A 57 -5.37 9.14 2.03
N TRP A 58 -5.92 8.28 1.17
CA TRP A 58 -5.13 7.62 0.13
C TRP A 58 -4.45 8.60 -0.82
N TYR A 59 -5.14 9.68 -1.19
CA TYR A 59 -4.56 10.71 -2.04
C TYR A 59 -3.36 11.43 -1.37
N GLN A 60 -3.45 11.74 -0.07
CA GLN A 60 -2.31 12.33 0.66
C GLN A 60 -1.11 11.39 0.72
N LEU A 61 -1.35 10.08 0.80
CA LEU A 61 -0.31 9.07 0.96
C LEU A 61 0.41 8.71 -0.36
N ILE A 62 -0.35 8.51 -1.44
CA ILE A 62 0.16 7.93 -2.71
C ILE A 62 -0.25 8.70 -3.96
N GLY A 63 -0.85 9.89 -3.82
CA GLY A 63 -1.14 10.79 -4.93
C GLY A 63 -2.03 10.18 -6.01
N ASN A 64 -1.65 10.39 -7.28
CA ASN A 64 -2.39 9.92 -8.47
C ASN A 64 -1.75 8.68 -9.11
N ARG A 65 -1.17 7.78 -8.31
CA ARG A 65 -0.61 6.52 -8.80
C ARG A 65 -1.63 5.71 -9.58
N THR A 66 -1.23 5.22 -10.75
CA THR A 66 -2.07 4.38 -11.62
C THR A 66 -2.32 3.00 -11.02
N ASP A 67 -1.48 2.57 -10.08
CA ASP A 67 -1.53 1.29 -9.38
C ASP A 67 -2.05 1.39 -7.95
N LEU A 68 -2.79 2.47 -7.64
CA LEU A 68 -3.40 2.74 -6.33
C LEU A 68 -4.12 1.51 -5.73
N GLU A 69 -4.92 0.81 -6.52
CA GLU A 69 -5.69 -0.34 -6.03
C GLU A 69 -4.79 -1.56 -5.69
N LEU A 70 -3.62 -1.70 -6.34
CA LEU A 70 -2.65 -2.72 -5.96
C LEU A 70 -2.00 -2.38 -4.62
N VAL A 71 -1.63 -1.10 -4.42
CA VAL A 71 -1.06 -0.63 -3.15
C VAL A 71 -2.04 -0.80 -2.00
N LYS A 72 -3.31 -0.41 -2.18
CA LYS A 72 -4.37 -0.64 -1.18
C LYS A 72 -4.53 -2.11 -0.84
N SER A 73 -4.52 -2.99 -1.85
CA SER A 73 -4.66 -4.42 -1.65
C SER A 73 -3.49 -5.01 -0.88
N TYR A 74 -2.26 -4.58 -1.20
CA TYR A 74 -1.05 -4.98 -0.49
C TYR A 74 -1.11 -4.58 0.99
N ILE A 75 -1.43 -3.31 1.27
CA ILE A 75 -1.54 -2.80 2.63
C ILE A 75 -2.64 -3.53 3.41
N ARG A 76 -3.82 -3.74 2.81
CA ARG A 76 -4.92 -4.50 3.42
C ARG A 76 -4.48 -5.91 3.82
N PHE A 77 -3.82 -6.66 2.93
CA PHE A 77 -3.38 -8.02 3.25
C PHE A 77 -2.30 -8.06 4.32
N LYS A 78 -1.33 -7.13 4.29
CA LYS A 78 -0.29 -7.04 5.32
C LYS A 78 -0.87 -6.68 6.69
N VAL A 79 -1.81 -5.73 6.74
CA VAL A 79 -2.52 -5.38 7.98
C VAL A 79 -3.34 -6.56 8.48
N LYS A 80 -4.12 -7.23 7.62
CA LYS A 80 -4.88 -8.42 8.00
C LYS A 80 -3.98 -9.50 8.58
N LEU A 81 -2.83 -9.75 7.94
CA LEU A 81 -1.86 -10.75 8.39
C LEU A 81 -1.26 -10.41 9.77
N MET A 82 -1.01 -9.14 10.08
CA MET A 82 -0.47 -8.73 11.39
C MET A 82 -1.54 -8.66 12.49
N PHE A 83 -2.78 -8.28 12.14
CA PHE A 83 -3.85 -8.05 13.10
C PHE A 83 -4.63 -9.34 13.44
N ASP A 84 -5.06 -10.08 12.42
CA ASP A 84 -5.87 -11.29 12.56
C ASP A 84 -5.49 -12.29 11.46
N PRO A 85 -4.32 -12.96 11.60
CA PRO A 85 -3.79 -13.86 10.59
C PRO A 85 -4.72 -15.06 10.37
N PRO A 86 -4.84 -15.57 9.13
CA PRO A 86 -5.56 -16.80 8.87
C PRO A 86 -5.00 -17.97 9.69
N THR A 87 -5.86 -18.72 10.36
CA THR A 87 -5.48 -19.92 11.13
C THR A 87 -5.24 -21.14 10.24
N SER A 88 -5.83 -21.15 9.04
CA SER A 88 -5.61 -22.19 8.04
C SER A 88 -4.29 -21.95 7.31
N SER A 89 -3.41 -22.96 7.30
CA SER A 89 -2.15 -22.92 6.54
C SER A 89 -2.37 -22.67 5.06
N ALA A 90 -3.37 -23.30 4.44
CA ALA A 90 -3.69 -23.08 3.03
C ALA A 90 -4.12 -21.62 2.74
N ALA A 91 -4.88 -21.00 3.64
CA ALA A 91 -5.28 -19.60 3.51
C ALA A 91 -4.09 -18.65 3.73
N LEU A 92 -3.23 -18.95 4.72
CA LEU A 92 -2.00 -18.20 4.98
C LEU A 92 -1.06 -18.25 3.77
N ASP A 93 -0.85 -19.43 3.19
CA ASP A 93 -0.01 -19.62 2.00
C ASP A 93 -0.57 -18.91 0.76
N ALA A 94 -1.89 -18.91 0.59
CA ALA A 94 -2.55 -18.15 -0.47
C ALA A 94 -2.35 -16.64 -0.28
N MET A 95 -2.58 -16.13 0.94
CA MET A 95 -2.40 -14.71 1.27
C MET A 95 -0.95 -14.27 1.07
N ASN A 96 0.02 -15.05 1.54
CA ASN A 96 1.44 -14.76 1.36
C ASN A 96 1.84 -14.72 -0.13
N ARG A 97 1.32 -15.64 -0.96
CA ARG A 97 1.54 -15.60 -2.41
C ARG A 97 0.95 -14.34 -3.05
N SER A 98 -0.26 -13.95 -2.67
CA SER A 98 -0.88 -12.71 -3.15
C SER A 98 -0.10 -11.47 -2.71
N ILE A 99 0.38 -11.42 -1.46
CA ILE A 99 1.23 -10.34 -0.95
C ILE A 99 2.51 -10.25 -1.80
N GLY A 100 3.19 -11.37 -2.06
CA GLY A 100 4.42 -11.40 -2.85
C GLY A 100 4.21 -10.95 -4.30
N GLU A 101 3.11 -11.37 -4.94
CA GLU A 101 2.77 -10.91 -6.28
C GLU A 101 2.50 -9.40 -6.31
N LEU A 102 1.73 -8.89 -5.36
CA LEU A 102 1.44 -7.46 -5.26
C LEU A 102 2.72 -6.64 -5.02
N GLU A 103 3.59 -7.08 -4.10
CA GLU A 103 4.87 -6.43 -3.83
C GLU A 103 5.74 -6.38 -5.09
N TRP A 104 5.85 -7.50 -5.80
CA TRP A 104 6.59 -7.58 -7.05
C TRP A 104 6.00 -6.65 -8.11
N ARG A 105 4.67 -6.61 -8.27
CA ARG A 105 4.03 -5.70 -9.24
C ARG A 105 4.25 -4.25 -8.87
N ILE A 106 4.02 -3.86 -7.61
CA ILE A 106 4.16 -2.48 -7.12
C ILE A 106 5.61 -1.98 -7.31
N THR A 107 6.60 -2.83 -6.98
CA THR A 107 8.02 -2.49 -7.14
C THR A 107 8.44 -2.41 -8.60
N ASN A 108 7.95 -3.32 -9.45
CA ASN A 108 8.30 -3.35 -10.88
C ASN A 108 7.48 -2.40 -11.75
N LEU A 109 6.33 -1.89 -11.32
CA LEU A 109 5.51 -0.97 -12.12
C LEU A 109 6.21 0.38 -12.42
N LYS A 110 7.34 0.68 -11.75
CA LYS A 110 8.29 1.73 -12.18
C LYS A 110 8.80 1.51 -13.62
N THR A 111 8.84 0.27 -14.11
CA THR A 111 9.36 -0.08 -15.46
C THR A 111 8.33 0.01 -16.59
N ILE A 112 7.02 0.05 -16.30
CA ILE A 112 5.97 0.13 -17.36
C ILE A 112 5.65 1.59 -17.76
N LYS A 113 6.32 2.57 -17.15
CA LYS A 113 6.36 3.97 -17.62
C LYS A 113 7.69 4.33 -18.29
N ASN A 114 8.33 3.40 -19.00
CA ASN A 114 9.23 3.84 -20.05
C ASN A 114 9.06 3.11 -21.38
N PRO A 115 7.96 3.38 -22.10
CA PRO A 115 7.99 3.42 -23.54
C PRO A 115 7.93 4.89 -23.97
N LEU A 116 8.94 5.71 -23.65
CA LEU A 116 9.40 6.86 -24.44
C LEU A 116 10.76 7.32 -23.92
N VAL A 117 11.81 6.49 -24.12
CA VAL A 117 13.08 7.05 -24.60
C VAL A 117 12.80 7.50 -26.03
N GLY A 118 12.11 8.63 -26.14
CA GLY A 118 11.92 9.36 -27.38
C GLY A 118 13.15 10.23 -27.58
N GLU A 119 13.78 10.01 -28.72
CA GLU A 119 14.89 10.77 -29.27
C GLU A 119 14.80 12.27 -29.00
N VAL A 120 15.87 12.85 -28.46
CA VAL A 120 16.34 14.13 -28.97
C VAL A 120 17.79 13.94 -29.39
N ILE A 121 17.95 13.52 -30.64
CA ILE A 121 19.04 14.00 -31.49
C ILE A 121 19.01 15.53 -31.42
N ASN A 122 19.96 16.12 -30.72
CA ASN A 122 20.31 17.52 -30.94
C ASN A 122 21.72 17.55 -31.54
N ASN A 123 21.72 17.57 -32.89
CA ASN A 123 22.77 18.21 -33.65
C ASN A 123 22.64 19.72 -33.44
N GLY A 124 23.66 20.32 -32.83
CA GLY A 124 23.80 21.77 -32.64
C GLY A 124 25.15 22.06 -32.00
#